data_AF-A0A947JYV1-F1
#
_entry.id   AF-A0A947JYV1-F1
#
_cell.length_a   1.000
_cell.length_b   1.000
_cell.length_c   1.000
_cell.angle_alpha   90.00
_cell.angle_beta   90.00
_cell.angle_gamma   90.00
#
_symmetry.space_group_name_H-M   'P 1'
#
loop_
_entity.id
_entity.type
_entity.pdbx_description
1 polymer ?
#
loop_
_entity_poly.entity_id
_entity_poly.type
_entity_poly.pdbx_seq_one_letter_code
_entity_poly.pdbx_strand_id
1 'polypeptide(L)' 'RVAHNRPYAGGYVLERHGSPRRGVHALQLEVCRTAYLDAEMRDAGPRFPGMVRLLAGLVRALAAETAALGADGRIPLAAE' A
#
# COMPACT_ATOMS: atom_id res chain seq x y z
N ARG A 1 -11.25 -11.51 1.03
CA ARG A 1 -12.25 -10.52 1.50
C ARG A 1 -11.53 -9.20 1.71
N VAL A 2 -12.07 -8.10 1.19
CA VAL A 2 -11.50 -6.75 1.36
C VAL A 2 -12.41 -5.98 2.32
N ALA A 3 -11.82 -5.18 3.21
CA ALA A 3 -12.54 -4.32 4.14
C ALA A 3 -11.88 -2.94 4.15
N HIS A 4 -12.67 -1.89 4.32
CA HIS A 4 -12.21 -0.50 4.40
C HIS A 4 -12.42 0.01 5.84
N ASN A 5 -11.39 0.60 6.44
CA ASN A 5 -11.42 1.23 7.77
C ASN A 5 -11.94 0.36 8.93
N ARG A 6 -11.68 -0.96 8.90
CA ARG A 6 -11.90 -1.86 10.06
C ARG A 6 -10.85 -2.97 10.08
N PRO A 7 -10.28 -3.32 11.25
CA PRO A 7 -10.62 -2.86 12.61
C PRO A 7 -9.84 -1.61 13.08
N TYR A 8 -8.81 -1.15 12.37
CA TYR A 8 -8.02 0.02 12.76
C TYR A 8 -8.25 1.18 11.78
N ALA A 9 -8.50 2.37 12.31
CA ALA A 9 -8.67 3.58 11.50
C ALA A 9 -7.36 4.07 10.86
N GLY A 10 -6.20 3.53 11.28
CA GLY A 10 -4.89 3.80 10.65
C GLY A 10 -4.44 5.27 10.67
N GLY A 11 -5.12 6.14 11.43
CA GLY A 11 -5.00 7.60 11.29
C GLY A 11 -3.60 8.14 11.55
N TYR A 12 -2.95 7.76 12.66
CA TYR A 12 -1.69 8.39 13.09
C TYR A 12 -0.55 8.28 12.07
N VAL A 13 -0.34 7.10 11.48
CA VAL A 13 0.74 6.90 10.48
C VAL A 13 0.40 7.63 9.19
N LEU A 14 -0.87 7.58 8.76
CA LEU A 14 -1.33 8.27 7.55
C LEU A 14 -1.32 9.79 7.71
N GLU A 15 -1.64 10.33 8.89
CA GLU A 15 -1.57 11.76 9.21
C GLU A 15 -0.12 12.25 9.25
N ARG A 16 0.79 11.44 9.76
CA ARG A 16 2.21 11.79 9.84
C ARG A 16 2.90 11.80 8.48
N HIS A 17 2.57 10.85 7.61
CA HIS A 17 3.25 10.64 6.33
C HIS A 17 2.47 11.16 5.12
N GLY A 18 1.16 11.36 5.27
CA GLY A 18 0.33 12.02 4.28
C GLY A 18 0.39 13.54 4.43
N SER A 19 0.41 14.24 3.31
CA SER A 19 0.20 15.68 3.24
C SER A 19 -0.53 16.02 1.94
N PRO A 20 -1.86 15.80 1.87
CA PRO A 20 -2.62 15.98 0.63
C PRO A 20 -2.50 17.40 0.05
N ARG A 21 -2.39 18.41 0.92
CA ARG A 21 -2.14 19.80 0.52
C ARG A 21 -0.81 20.02 -0.20
N ARG A 22 0.18 19.13 0.02
CA ARG A 22 1.48 19.11 -0.65
C ARG A 22 1.53 18.05 -1.78
N GLY A 23 0.40 17.46 -2.15
CA GLY A 23 0.33 16.39 -3.15
C GLY A 23 0.85 15.03 -2.66
N VAL A 24 1.06 14.86 -1.35
CA VAL A 24 1.53 13.59 -0.77
C VAL A 24 0.32 12.85 -0.21
N HIS A 25 -0.09 11.76 -0.86
CA HIS A 25 -1.19 10.92 -0.43
C HIS A 25 -0.64 9.63 0.18
N ALA A 26 -1.23 9.17 1.29
CA ALA A 26 -0.80 7.95 1.99
C ALA A 26 -1.96 6.95 2.05
N LEU A 27 -1.65 5.67 1.91
CA LEU A 27 -2.57 4.55 2.03
C LEU A 27 -1.99 3.49 2.97
N GLN A 28 -2.83 2.95 3.85
CA GLN A 28 -2.48 1.81 4.69
C GLN A 28 -3.10 0.54 4.11
N LEU A 29 -2.27 -0.50 3.94
CA LEU A 29 -2.70 -1.82 3.47
C LEU A 29 -2.46 -2.85 4.57
N GLU A 30 -3.54 -3.49 5.02
CA GLU A 30 -3.46 -4.56 6.02
C GLU A 30 -3.64 -5.92 5.36
N VAL A 31 -2.64 -6.78 5.47
CA VAL A 31 -2.66 -8.14 4.92
C VAL A 31 -2.78 -9.14 6.06
N CYS A 32 -3.83 -9.97 6.00
CA CYS A 32 -4.01 -11.04 6.98
C CYS A 32 -2.81 -12.00 6.95
N ARG A 33 -2.21 -12.29 8.11
CA ARG A 33 -1.08 -13.21 8.24
C ARG A 33 -1.36 -14.59 7.68
N THR A 34 -2.60 -15.07 7.82
CA THR A 34 -3.00 -16.36 7.25
C THR A 34 -3.00 -16.39 5.72
N ALA A 35 -2.86 -15.24 5.04
CA ALA A 35 -2.77 -15.18 3.59
C ALA A 35 -1.35 -15.46 3.06
N TYR A 36 -0.33 -15.40 3.92
CA TYR A 36 1.06 -15.54 3.47
C TYR A 36 1.97 -16.36 4.41
N LEU A 37 1.55 -16.64 5.64
CA LEU A 37 2.27 -17.56 6.54
C LEU A 37 1.75 -19.00 6.42
N ASP A 38 2.56 -19.92 6.94
CA ASP A 38 2.22 -21.32 7.20
C ASP A 38 1.14 -21.49 8.29
N ALA A 39 0.83 -22.74 8.65
CA ALA A 39 -0.20 -23.04 9.65
C ALA A 39 0.24 -22.65 11.07
N GLU A 40 1.55 -22.72 11.32
CA GLU A 40 2.22 -22.38 12.57
C GLU A 40 2.37 -20.86 12.77
N MET A 41 2.08 -20.07 11.72
CA MET A 41 2.20 -18.62 11.66
C MET A 41 3.64 -18.12 11.92
N ARG A 42 4.64 -18.89 11.50
CA ARG A 42 6.06 -18.59 11.74
C ARG A 42 6.81 -18.30 10.46
N ASP A 43 6.67 -19.15 9.46
CA ASP A 43 7.40 -19.04 8.21
C ASP A 43 6.46 -18.74 7.03
N ALA A 44 7.07 -18.35 5.91
CA ALA A 44 6.35 -18.10 4.67
C ALA A 44 5.66 -19.39 4.19
N GLY A 45 4.34 -19.34 4.03
CA GLY A 45 3.55 -20.48 3.58
C GLY A 45 3.51 -20.62 2.05
N PRO A 46 2.90 -21.69 1.51
CA PRO A 46 2.81 -21.94 0.07
C PRO A 46 2.12 -20.81 -0.74
N ARG A 47 1.31 -19.97 -0.09
CA ARG A 47 0.61 -18.83 -0.69
C ARG A 47 1.48 -17.56 -0.78
N PHE A 48 2.61 -17.52 -0.09
CA PHE A 48 3.51 -16.36 -0.03
C PHE A 48 3.94 -15.85 -1.42
N PRO A 49 4.39 -16.71 -2.38
CA PRO A 49 4.76 -16.22 -3.70
C PRO A 49 3.59 -15.54 -4.45
N GLY A 50 2.36 -16.02 -4.24
CA GLY A 50 1.16 -15.41 -4.78
C GLY A 50 0.90 -14.02 -4.18
N MET A 51 1.09 -13.88 -2.87
CA MET A 51 0.97 -12.59 -2.18
C MET A 51 2.01 -11.59 -2.68
N VAL A 52 3.27 -12.00 -2.86
CA VAL A 52 4.33 -11.14 -3.40
C VAL A 52 3.95 -10.64 -4.79
N ARG A 53 3.48 -11.52 -5.68
CA ARG A 53 3.04 -11.11 -7.03
C ARG A 53 1.89 -10.11 -6.99
N LEU A 54 0.92 -10.33 -6.11
CA LEU A 54 -0.22 -9.43 -5.94
C LEU A 54 0.22 -8.04 -5.47
N LEU A 55 1.02 -7.97 -4.40
CA LEU A 55 1.49 -6.69 -3.85
C LEU A 55 2.40 -5.94 -4.83
N ALA A 56 3.32 -6.65 -5.49
CA ALA A 56 4.18 -6.05 -6.51
C ALA A 56 3.37 -5.55 -7.72
N GLY A 57 2.31 -6.28 -8.11
CA GLY A 57 1.39 -5.86 -9.15
C GLY A 57 0.62 -4.59 -8.76
N LEU A 58 0.09 -4.55 -7.53
CA LEU A 58 -0.60 -3.38 -6.99
C LEU A 58 0.28 -2.13 -6.99
N VAL A 59 1.53 -2.25 -6.50
CA VAL A 59 2.49 -1.14 -6.48
C VAL A 59 2.77 -0.63 -7.90
N ARG A 60 2.99 -1.53 -8.86
CA ARG A 60 3.20 -1.12 -10.26
C ARG A 60 1.98 -0.41 -10.85
N ALA A 61 0.78 -0.89 -10.59
CA ALA A 61 -0.45 -0.25 -11.05
C ALA A 61 -0.61 1.15 -10.45
N LEU A 62 -0.44 1.31 -9.13
CA LEU A 62 -0.51 2.60 -8.47
C LEU A 62 0.55 3.58 -8.99
N ALA A 63 1.76 3.11 -9.28
CA ALA A 63 2.81 3.94 -9.84
C ALA A 63 2.45 4.43 -11.26
N ALA A 64 1.88 3.56 -12.09
CA ALA A 64 1.43 3.93 -13.44
C ALA A 64 0.31 5.00 -13.39
N GLU A 65 -0.70 4.80 -12.54
CA GLU A 65 -1.79 5.77 -12.34
C GLU A 65 -1.25 7.11 -11.81
N THR A 66 -0.34 7.07 -10.83
CA THR A 66 0.26 8.29 -10.25
C THR A 66 1.10 9.04 -11.28
N ALA A 67 1.85 8.32 -12.12
CA ALA A 67 2.62 8.93 -13.20
C ALA A 67 1.71 9.59 -14.25
N ALA A 68 0.58 8.95 -14.58
CA ALA A 68 -0.42 9.51 -15.49
C ALA A 68 -1.03 10.81 -14.93
N LEU A 69 -1.38 10.84 -13.63
CA LEU A 69 -1.87 12.05 -12.96
C LEU A 69 -0.86 13.20 -12.98
N GLY A 70 0.43 12.90 -12.91
CA GLY A 70 1.50 13.90 -12.97
C GLY A 70 1.85 14.40 -14.37
N ALA A 71 1.49 13.65 -15.41
CA ALA A 71 1.70 14.06 -16.80
C ALA A 71 0.84 15.28 -17.18
N ASP A 72 -0.26 15.52 -16.45
CA ASP A 72 -1.13 16.71 -16.59
C ASP A 72 -0.61 17.96 -15.86
N GLY A 73 0.57 17.87 -15.22
CA GLY A 73 1.36 19.02 -14.80
C GLY A 73 1.43 19.26 -13.29
N ARG A 74 2.68 19.25 -12.79
CA ARG A 74 3.19 19.64 -11.45
C ARG A 74 3.22 18.53 -10.40
N ILE A 75 4.20 17.63 -10.51
CA ILE A 75 4.70 16.89 -9.33
C ILE A 75 5.90 17.67 -8.76
N PRO A 76 5.82 18.24 -7.54
CA PRO A 76 7.02 18.68 -6.84
C PRO A 76 7.85 17.43 -6.54
N LEU A 77 9.13 17.42 -6.96
CA LEU A 77 10.08 16.40 -6.53
C LEU A 77 10.08 16.38 -5.00
N ALA A 78 9.80 15.21 -4.42
CA ALA A 78 9.91 15.00 -2.98
C ALA A 78 11.38 15.22 -2.59
N ALA A 79 11.65 16.38 -1.99
CA ALA A 79 12.97 16.77 -1.51
C ALA A 79 13.32 16.04 -0.20
N GLU A 80 14.64 15.92 -0.01
CA GLU A 80 15.43 15.40 1.11
C GLU A 80 14.87 15.63 2.52
#